data_AF-A0A962TF16-F1
#
_entry.id   AF-A0A962TF16-F1
#
_cell.length_a   1.000
_cell.length_b   1.000
_cell.length_c   1.000
_cell.angle_alpha   90.00
_cell.angle_beta   90.00
_cell.angle_gamma   90.00
#
_symmetry.space_group_name_H-M   'P 1'
#
loop_
_entity.id
_entity.type
_entity.pdbx_description
1 polymer ?
#
loop_
_entity_poly.entity_id
_entity_poly.type
_entity_poly.pdbx_seq_one_letter_code
_entity_poly.pdbx_strand_id
1 'polypeptide(L)'
;PSFIRPWWYTRLGHDPRNPNSGGDSGFPQLDFGLFSTFRDNLSRGSFDGVARVLEMDWIYGNASTLVTFLQNHDVGPDNDFRFRFKGEQWMAAAAYNLLWTVRGIPCLYYGEEIEFMKGAPQDVIGNDDTLDQTGRAYFGDHLTDERIAETQRHSLYQHIKRLNQIRRSIPALQKGALSHINEWGGGMSFVRDHNHGESYVVVGLAIGGDQGVNVGGIRNGLYRDAVTGHEIHVGEGHIDFHVRANSAGIYVLNGPGKIGGDGAYLR
;
A
#
# COMPACT_ATOMS: atom_id res chain seq x y z
N PRO A 1 -20.04 -17.82 15.38
CA PRO A 1 -19.08 -17.37 14.33
C PRO A 1 -19.54 -17.89 12.96
N SER A 2 -19.68 -17.02 11.95
CA SER A 2 -20.08 -17.44 10.60
C SER A 2 -19.01 -18.31 9.94
N PHE A 3 -19.44 -19.32 9.18
CA PHE A 3 -18.57 -20.29 8.49
C PHE A 3 -17.85 -19.72 7.25
N ILE A 4 -18.13 -18.48 6.85
CA ILE A 4 -17.49 -17.82 5.71
C ILE A 4 -16.49 -16.81 6.27
N ARG A 5 -15.26 -17.27 6.53
CA ARG A 5 -14.12 -16.43 6.93
C ARG A 5 -12.92 -16.75 6.04
N PRO A 6 -12.00 -15.79 5.82
CA PRO A 6 -10.76 -15.98 5.04
C PRO A 6 -9.97 -17.25 5.39
N TRP A 7 -10.03 -17.65 6.67
CA TRP A 7 -9.42 -18.85 7.19
C TRP A 7 -9.75 -20.13 6.40
N TRP A 8 -11.02 -20.32 6.00
CA TRP A 8 -11.46 -21.56 5.33
C TRP A 8 -10.89 -21.74 3.92
N TYR A 9 -10.49 -20.65 3.27
CA TYR A 9 -9.93 -20.70 1.92
C TYR A 9 -8.41 -20.77 1.93
N THR A 10 -7.78 -20.16 2.93
CA THR A 10 -6.32 -19.99 2.98
C THR A 10 -5.61 -21.08 3.77
N ARG A 11 -6.34 -22.00 4.42
CA ARG A 11 -5.76 -23.07 5.23
C ARG A 11 -6.39 -24.42 4.92
N LEU A 12 -5.61 -25.48 5.13
CA LEU A 12 -6.01 -26.87 4.90
C LEU A 12 -6.63 -27.57 6.13
N GLY A 13 -6.65 -26.90 7.29
CA GLY A 13 -7.15 -27.46 8.55
C GLY A 13 -8.67 -27.40 8.71
N HIS A 14 -9.16 -27.86 9.87
CA HIS A 14 -10.59 -27.90 10.19
C HIS A 14 -10.99 -27.15 11.48
N ASP A 15 -10.03 -26.60 12.24
CA ASP A 15 -10.33 -25.77 13.42
C ASP A 15 -10.12 -24.27 13.15
N PRO A 16 -11.19 -23.51 12.85
CA PRO A 16 -11.10 -22.08 12.54
C PRO A 16 -10.66 -21.19 13.70
N ARG A 17 -10.49 -21.75 14.91
CA ARG A 17 -9.98 -21.03 16.08
C ARG A 17 -8.48 -21.20 16.26
N ASN A 18 -7.87 -22.14 15.54
CA ASN A 18 -6.45 -22.43 15.62
C ASN A 18 -5.74 -21.89 14.37
N PRO A 19 -4.94 -20.81 14.47
CA PRO A 19 -4.13 -20.31 13.35
C PRO A 19 -3.16 -21.36 12.80
N ASN A 20 -2.80 -22.38 13.57
CA ASN A 20 -1.86 -23.41 13.13
C ASN A 20 -2.59 -24.69 12.67
N SER A 21 -3.92 -24.66 12.54
CA SER A 21 -4.67 -25.80 12.03
C SER A 21 -4.49 -25.89 10.52
N GLY A 22 -3.68 -26.86 10.11
CA GLY A 22 -3.30 -27.09 8.72
C GLY A 22 -2.27 -26.09 8.19
N GLY A 23 -1.66 -26.43 7.06
CA GLY A 23 -0.76 -25.54 6.31
C GLY A 23 -1.51 -24.51 5.48
N ASP A 24 -0.74 -23.64 4.83
CA ASP A 24 -1.24 -22.75 3.78
C ASP A 24 -1.83 -23.57 2.62
N SER A 25 -3.03 -23.19 2.17
CA SER A 25 -3.67 -23.85 1.02
C SER A 25 -3.05 -23.43 -0.31
N GLY A 26 -2.30 -22.33 -0.33
CA GLY A 26 -1.78 -21.72 -1.55
C GLY A 26 -2.83 -20.93 -2.35
N PHE A 27 -4.05 -20.75 -1.81
CA PHE A 27 -5.12 -19.97 -2.45
C PHE A 27 -5.10 -18.51 -1.97
N PRO A 28 -4.57 -17.54 -2.75
CA PRO A 28 -4.56 -16.15 -2.38
C PRO A 28 -5.96 -15.52 -2.46
N GLN A 29 -6.18 -14.42 -1.73
CA GLN A 29 -7.45 -13.68 -1.72
C GLN A 29 -7.22 -12.19 -1.94
N LEU A 30 -8.28 -11.49 -2.36
CA LEU A 30 -8.34 -10.02 -2.32
C LEU A 30 -8.39 -9.55 -0.86
N ASP A 31 -7.54 -8.61 -0.48
CA ASP A 31 -7.43 -8.09 0.89
C ASP A 31 -8.50 -7.02 1.18
N PHE A 32 -9.76 -7.45 1.25
CA PHE A 32 -10.88 -6.59 1.67
C PHE A 32 -10.73 -6.08 3.11
N GLY A 33 -9.96 -6.80 3.94
CA GLY A 33 -9.65 -6.37 5.31
C GLY A 33 -8.88 -5.06 5.29
N LEU A 34 -7.73 -5.04 4.58
CA LEU A 34 -6.93 -3.82 4.45
C LEU A 34 -7.69 -2.72 3.70
N PHE A 35 -8.33 -3.06 2.58
CA PHE A 35 -9.15 -2.11 1.81
C PHE A 35 -10.19 -1.39 2.68
N SER A 36 -10.84 -2.10 3.60
CA SER A 36 -11.87 -1.51 4.47
C SER A 36 -11.35 -0.40 5.40
N THR A 37 -10.05 -0.34 5.65
CA THR A 37 -9.45 0.75 6.46
C THR A 37 -9.37 2.05 5.67
N PHE A 38 -9.18 1.99 4.35
CA PHE A 38 -9.19 3.18 3.50
C PHE A 38 -10.58 3.80 3.45
N ARG A 39 -11.62 2.96 3.35
CA ARG A 39 -13.03 3.36 3.40
C ARG A 39 -13.34 4.35 4.53
N ASP A 40 -12.81 4.06 5.71
CA ASP A 40 -13.18 4.78 6.93
C ASP A 40 -12.27 5.99 7.20
N ASN A 41 -11.01 5.93 6.74
CA ASN A 41 -9.96 6.83 7.25
C ASN A 41 -9.20 7.61 6.17
N LEU A 42 -9.17 7.14 4.91
CA LEU A 42 -8.31 7.75 3.89
C LEU A 42 -8.71 9.20 3.60
N SER A 43 -10.01 9.46 3.45
CA SER A 43 -10.56 10.81 3.25
C SER A 43 -10.40 11.74 4.45
N ARG A 44 -10.06 11.19 5.62
CA ARG A 44 -9.73 11.93 6.85
C ARG A 44 -8.23 12.19 6.99
N GLY A 45 -7.41 11.71 6.05
CA GLY A 45 -5.96 11.79 6.14
C GLY A 45 -5.40 11.00 7.32
N SER A 46 -5.90 9.78 7.55
CA SER A 46 -5.49 8.92 8.66
C SER A 46 -5.24 7.48 8.22
N PHE A 47 -4.27 6.82 8.87
CA PHE A 47 -4.00 5.39 8.80
C PHE A 47 -4.69 4.58 9.92
N ASP A 48 -5.60 5.20 10.69
CA ASP A 48 -6.27 4.56 11.83
C ASP A 48 -6.78 3.15 11.51
N GLY A 49 -6.43 2.19 12.35
CA GLY A 49 -6.93 0.82 12.25
C GLY A 49 -6.25 -0.05 11.19
N VAL A 50 -5.33 0.49 10.37
CA VAL A 50 -4.47 -0.30 9.48
C VAL A 50 -3.65 -1.31 10.29
N ALA A 51 -3.02 -0.87 11.40
CA ALA A 51 -2.22 -1.74 12.25
C ALA A 51 -3.02 -2.95 12.76
N ARG A 52 -4.23 -2.70 13.27
CA ARG A 52 -5.13 -3.75 13.77
C ARG A 52 -5.49 -4.79 12.70
N VAL A 53 -5.67 -4.38 11.45
CA VAL A 53 -5.95 -5.33 10.37
C VAL A 53 -4.72 -6.19 10.08
N LEU A 54 -3.53 -5.59 10.03
CA LEU A 54 -2.28 -6.30 9.78
C LEU A 54 -1.89 -7.22 10.95
N GLU A 55 -2.22 -6.86 12.19
CA GLU A 55 -2.05 -7.74 13.37
C GLU A 55 -2.93 -8.99 13.30
N MET A 56 -4.03 -8.95 12.53
CA MET A 56 -4.91 -10.09 12.31
C MET A 56 -4.42 -11.02 11.19
N ASP A 57 -3.22 -10.79 10.65
CA ASP A 57 -2.64 -11.59 9.56
C ASP A 57 -2.55 -13.09 9.85
N TRP A 58 -2.52 -13.47 11.14
CA TRP A 58 -2.53 -14.87 11.58
C TRP A 58 -3.75 -15.65 11.08
N ILE A 59 -4.86 -14.99 10.72
CA ILE A 59 -6.06 -15.67 10.19
C ILE A 59 -5.80 -16.29 8.80
N TYR A 60 -4.83 -15.76 8.06
CA TYR A 60 -4.49 -16.19 6.70
C TYR A 60 -3.37 -17.24 6.74
N GLY A 61 -3.44 -18.25 5.85
CA GLY A 61 -2.35 -19.22 5.65
C GLY A 61 -1.03 -18.54 5.29
N ASN A 62 -1.08 -17.62 4.32
CA ASN A 62 0.02 -16.73 3.98
C ASN A 62 -0.47 -15.33 3.62
N ALA A 63 -0.36 -14.44 4.59
CA ALA A 63 -0.60 -13.01 4.49
C ALA A 63 0.12 -12.31 3.31
N SER A 64 1.34 -12.75 2.94
CA SER A 64 2.16 -12.08 1.92
C SER A 64 1.68 -12.28 0.48
N THR A 65 0.75 -13.20 0.24
CA THR A 65 0.20 -13.50 -1.10
C THR A 65 -1.16 -12.84 -1.34
N LEU A 66 -1.70 -12.13 -0.36
CA LEU A 66 -2.95 -11.38 -0.53
C LEU A 66 -2.78 -10.27 -1.56
N VAL A 67 -3.81 -10.06 -2.38
CA VAL A 67 -3.83 -8.98 -3.37
C VAL A 67 -4.40 -7.75 -2.69
N THR A 68 -3.58 -6.72 -2.50
CA THR A 68 -3.96 -5.47 -1.85
C THR A 68 -4.31 -4.43 -2.91
N PHE A 69 -5.30 -3.58 -2.65
CA PHE A 69 -5.80 -2.63 -3.64
C PHE A 69 -6.43 -1.42 -2.94
N LEU A 70 -6.43 -0.27 -3.63
CA LEU A 70 -7.14 0.92 -3.17
C LEU A 70 -8.62 0.84 -3.57
N GLN A 71 -8.90 0.44 -4.80
CA GLN A 71 -10.25 0.25 -5.33
C GLN A 71 -10.18 -0.75 -6.49
N ASN A 72 -11.35 -1.18 -6.97
CA ASN A 72 -11.46 -2.02 -8.16
C ASN A 72 -12.76 -1.67 -8.90
N HIS A 73 -13.09 -2.44 -9.94
CA HIS A 73 -14.28 -2.23 -10.77
C HIS A 73 -15.64 -2.42 -10.09
N ASP A 74 -15.68 -2.89 -8.84
CA ASP A 74 -16.92 -3.13 -8.08
C ASP A 74 -16.99 -2.25 -6.82
N VAL A 75 -15.83 -1.91 -6.23
CA VAL A 75 -15.76 -1.18 -4.96
C VAL A 75 -14.74 -0.04 -4.98
N GLY A 76 -15.17 1.14 -4.53
CA GLY A 76 -14.31 2.28 -4.20
C GLY A 76 -14.01 2.42 -2.70
N PRO A 77 -12.99 3.22 -2.33
CA PRO A 77 -12.47 3.31 -0.97
C PRO A 77 -13.11 4.45 -0.17
N ASP A 78 -14.31 4.88 -0.55
CA ASP A 78 -15.11 5.82 0.22
C ASP A 78 -16.33 5.08 0.77
N ASN A 79 -17.04 5.67 1.73
CA ASN A 79 -18.22 5.06 2.36
C ASN A 79 -19.40 4.80 1.39
N ASP A 80 -19.29 5.22 0.12
CA ASP A 80 -20.14 4.78 -0.98
C ASP A 80 -19.32 3.90 -1.92
N PHE A 81 -19.36 2.58 -1.69
CA PHE A 81 -18.57 1.60 -2.44
C PHE A 81 -18.80 1.66 -3.95
N ARG A 82 -19.87 2.28 -4.43
CA ARG A 82 -20.25 2.27 -5.83
C ARG A 82 -19.52 3.28 -6.67
N PHE A 83 -18.65 4.13 -6.10
CA PHE A 83 -17.99 5.21 -6.83
C PHE A 83 -16.48 5.07 -6.81
N ARG A 84 -15.84 5.48 -7.90
CA ARG A 84 -14.41 5.75 -7.99
C ARG A 84 -13.99 6.69 -6.87
N PHE A 85 -12.77 6.52 -6.37
CA PHE A 85 -12.23 7.40 -5.34
C PHE A 85 -12.33 8.87 -5.76
N LYS A 86 -12.93 9.70 -4.89
CA LYS A 86 -13.14 11.14 -5.15
C LYS A 86 -12.26 12.05 -4.30
N GLY A 87 -11.49 11.47 -3.38
CA GLY A 87 -10.59 12.22 -2.50
C GLY A 87 -9.49 12.96 -3.26
N GLU A 88 -8.77 13.83 -2.56
CA GLU A 88 -7.68 14.59 -3.16
C GLU A 88 -6.53 13.67 -3.59
N GLN A 89 -5.76 14.09 -4.59
CA GLN A 89 -4.72 13.25 -5.19
C GLN A 89 -3.66 12.77 -4.18
N TRP A 90 -3.34 13.61 -3.18
CA TRP A 90 -2.39 13.25 -2.13
C TRP A 90 -2.88 12.11 -1.23
N MET A 91 -4.20 11.97 -1.07
CA MET A 91 -4.79 10.87 -0.29
C MET A 91 -4.55 9.55 -1.01
N ALA A 92 -4.79 9.50 -2.34
CA ALA A 92 -4.48 8.33 -3.15
C ALA A 92 -2.98 8.01 -3.09
N ALA A 93 -2.11 9.02 -3.22
CA ALA A 93 -0.66 8.85 -3.13
C ALA A 93 -0.22 8.25 -1.78
N ALA A 94 -0.81 8.68 -0.67
CA ALA A 94 -0.54 8.13 0.67
C ALA A 94 -1.00 6.67 0.79
N ALA A 95 -2.17 6.32 0.24
CA ALA A 95 -2.61 4.92 0.17
C ALA A 95 -1.65 4.06 -0.66
N TYR A 96 -1.18 4.55 -1.80
CA TYR A 96 -0.20 3.83 -2.61
C TYR A 96 1.15 3.67 -1.93
N ASN A 97 1.59 4.66 -1.13
CA ASN A 97 2.79 4.50 -0.30
C ASN A 97 2.66 3.29 0.63
N LEU A 98 1.51 3.13 1.30
CA LEU A 98 1.24 1.96 2.11
C LEU A 98 1.19 0.68 1.27
N LEU A 99 0.36 0.63 0.23
CA LEU A 99 0.15 -0.56 -0.59
C LEU A 99 1.43 -1.09 -1.26
N TRP A 100 2.35 -0.21 -1.66
CA TRP A 100 3.62 -0.61 -2.26
C TRP A 100 4.69 -1.03 -1.26
N THR A 101 4.54 -0.70 0.02
CA THR A 101 5.56 -0.96 1.04
C THR A 101 5.15 -2.02 2.05
N VAL A 102 3.86 -2.22 2.27
CA VAL A 102 3.29 -3.28 3.13
C VAL A 102 3.38 -4.66 2.47
N ARG A 103 3.14 -5.71 3.27
CA ARG A 103 3.04 -7.10 2.80
C ARG A 103 1.88 -7.25 1.80
N GLY A 104 1.96 -8.27 0.92
CA GLY A 104 0.96 -8.52 -0.10
C GLY A 104 1.42 -8.12 -1.49
N ILE A 105 0.52 -8.26 -2.46
CA ILE A 105 0.74 -7.99 -3.88
C ILE A 105 -0.13 -6.78 -4.25
N PRO A 106 0.45 -5.57 -4.41
CA PRO A 106 -0.32 -4.40 -4.79
C PRO A 106 -0.91 -4.58 -6.19
N CYS A 107 -2.20 -4.33 -6.30
CA CYS A 107 -2.97 -4.31 -7.54
C CYS A 107 -3.48 -2.89 -7.77
N LEU A 108 -3.24 -2.37 -8.98
CA LEU A 108 -3.71 -1.08 -9.43
C LEU A 108 -4.88 -1.29 -10.38
N TYR A 109 -6.02 -0.63 -10.13
CA TYR A 109 -7.09 -0.59 -11.11
C TYR A 109 -6.74 0.42 -12.21
N TYR A 110 -7.03 0.09 -13.47
CA TYR A 110 -6.58 0.92 -14.59
C TYR A 110 -7.11 2.35 -14.51
N GLY A 111 -6.26 3.30 -14.91
CA GLY A 111 -6.59 4.72 -14.94
C GLY A 111 -6.46 5.42 -13.58
N GLU A 112 -6.31 4.69 -12.47
CA GLU A 112 -5.97 5.27 -11.18
C GLU A 112 -4.70 6.14 -11.23
N GLU A 113 -3.74 5.77 -12.08
CA GLU A 113 -2.50 6.50 -12.30
C GLU A 113 -2.70 7.93 -12.84
N ILE A 114 -3.90 8.24 -13.35
CA ILE A 114 -4.30 9.58 -13.81
C ILE A 114 -5.62 10.10 -13.22
N GLU A 115 -6.12 9.50 -12.13
CA GLU A 115 -7.45 9.80 -11.57
C GLU A 115 -8.59 9.64 -12.59
N PHE A 116 -8.46 8.66 -13.50
CA PHE A 116 -9.45 8.41 -14.54
C PHE A 116 -10.83 8.12 -13.94
N MET A 117 -11.84 8.83 -14.44
CA MET A 117 -13.23 8.75 -13.96
C MET A 117 -13.36 8.98 -12.43
N LYS A 118 -12.54 9.88 -11.88
CA LYS A 118 -12.61 10.30 -10.47
C LYS A 118 -14.05 10.62 -10.06
N GLY A 119 -14.53 9.95 -9.01
CA GLY A 119 -15.88 10.14 -8.47
C GLY A 119 -17.04 9.65 -9.34
N ALA A 120 -16.79 9.04 -10.51
CA ALA A 120 -17.83 8.40 -11.30
C ALA A 120 -18.27 7.07 -10.66
N PRO A 121 -19.47 6.55 -10.97
CA PRO A 121 -19.86 5.19 -10.60
C PRO A 121 -18.83 4.15 -11.06
N GLN A 122 -18.60 3.09 -10.32
CA GLN A 122 -17.72 1.98 -10.74
C GLN A 122 -18.36 1.18 -11.89
N ASP A 123 -19.68 1.06 -11.88
CA ASP A 123 -20.49 0.40 -12.91
C ASP A 123 -21.85 1.12 -13.05
N VAL A 124 -22.64 0.72 -14.04
CA VAL A 124 -23.98 1.26 -14.31
C VAL A 124 -24.88 1.13 -13.06
N ILE A 125 -25.59 2.20 -12.72
CA ILE A 125 -26.50 2.26 -11.58
C ILE A 125 -27.95 2.27 -12.06
N GLY A 126 -28.24 3.03 -13.12
CA GLY A 126 -29.56 3.18 -13.73
C GLY A 126 -29.66 2.53 -15.11
N ASN A 127 -30.89 2.37 -15.58
CA ASN A 127 -31.18 1.79 -16.91
C ASN A 127 -30.68 2.65 -18.08
N ASP A 128 -30.46 3.95 -17.83
CA ASP A 128 -30.03 4.92 -18.86
C ASP A 128 -28.52 5.21 -18.79
N ASP A 129 -27.80 4.62 -17.83
CA ASP A 129 -26.35 4.81 -17.70
C ASP A 129 -25.61 4.05 -18.80
N THR A 130 -24.56 4.66 -19.36
CA THR A 130 -23.68 4.03 -20.34
C THR A 130 -22.28 3.82 -19.77
N LEU A 131 -21.55 2.81 -20.26
CA LEU A 131 -20.25 2.44 -19.70
C LEU A 131 -19.22 3.60 -19.73
N ASP A 132 -19.29 4.48 -20.72
CA ASP A 132 -18.44 5.67 -20.85
C ASP A 132 -18.64 6.70 -19.73
N GLN A 133 -19.73 6.59 -18.96
CA GLN A 133 -20.02 7.44 -17.81
C GLN A 133 -19.57 6.82 -16.47
N THR A 134 -18.99 5.62 -16.51
CA THR A 134 -18.59 4.85 -15.32
C THR A 134 -17.07 4.64 -15.29
N GLY A 135 -16.57 4.07 -14.20
CA GLY A 135 -15.20 3.62 -14.10
C GLY A 135 -14.82 2.67 -15.24
N ARG A 136 -15.76 1.87 -15.74
CA ARG A 136 -15.57 0.92 -16.84
C ARG A 136 -15.45 1.58 -18.22
N ALA A 137 -15.41 2.91 -18.29
CA ALA A 137 -15.17 3.66 -19.51
C ALA A 137 -13.87 3.22 -20.21
N TYR A 138 -13.87 3.32 -21.54
CA TYR A 138 -12.74 2.94 -22.37
C TYR A 138 -11.54 3.86 -22.13
N PHE A 139 -10.44 3.30 -21.61
CA PHE A 139 -9.23 4.06 -21.30
C PHE A 139 -8.29 4.28 -22.49
N GLY A 140 -8.48 3.52 -23.59
CA GLY A 140 -7.50 3.45 -24.68
C GLY A 140 -7.20 4.80 -25.35
N ASP A 141 -8.15 5.73 -25.31
CA ASP A 141 -7.95 7.10 -25.77
C ASP A 141 -6.77 7.81 -25.07
N HIS A 142 -6.49 7.49 -23.81
CA HIS A 142 -5.34 8.01 -23.05
C HIS A 142 -4.01 7.34 -23.41
N LEU A 143 -4.04 6.29 -24.23
CA LEU A 143 -2.88 5.48 -24.61
C LEU A 143 -2.46 5.65 -26.08
N THR A 144 -3.16 6.50 -26.83
CA THR A 144 -2.80 6.89 -28.21
C THR A 144 -1.44 7.57 -28.26
N ASP A 145 -0.76 7.51 -29.41
CA ASP A 145 0.57 8.12 -29.59
C ASP A 145 0.55 9.64 -29.28
N GLU A 146 -0.57 10.31 -29.57
CA GLU A 146 -0.76 11.73 -29.33
C GLU A 146 -0.95 12.06 -27.84
N ARG A 147 -1.56 11.16 -27.05
CA ARG A 147 -1.96 11.43 -25.64
C ARG A 147 -1.08 10.74 -24.61
N ILE A 148 -0.36 9.68 -24.95
CA ILE A 148 0.45 8.91 -23.98
C ILE A 148 1.46 9.78 -23.23
N ALA A 149 2.05 10.78 -23.90
CA ALA A 149 2.98 11.70 -23.26
C ALA A 149 2.31 12.53 -22.16
N GLU A 150 1.04 12.91 -22.31
CA GLU A 150 0.26 13.60 -21.28
C GLU A 150 -0.07 12.69 -20.11
N THR A 151 -0.58 11.50 -20.40
CA THR A 151 -0.86 10.44 -19.41
C THR A 151 0.36 10.18 -18.53
N GLN A 152 1.53 10.03 -19.15
CA GLN A 152 2.78 9.77 -18.42
C GLN A 152 3.24 10.98 -17.59
N ARG A 153 2.89 12.22 -17.94
CA ARG A 153 3.27 13.41 -17.15
C ARG A 153 2.46 13.57 -15.87
N HIS A 154 1.35 12.84 -15.72
CA HIS A 154 0.50 12.94 -14.55
C HIS A 154 1.28 12.63 -13.25
N SER A 155 1.00 13.38 -12.18
CA SER A 155 1.75 13.26 -10.93
C SER A 155 1.59 11.91 -10.24
N LEU A 156 0.39 11.31 -10.26
CA LEU A 156 0.19 9.94 -9.75
C LEU A 156 0.89 8.89 -10.62
N TYR A 157 0.95 9.08 -11.93
CA TYR A 157 1.68 8.18 -12.83
C TYR A 157 3.16 8.14 -12.44
N GLN A 158 3.78 9.32 -12.30
CA GLN A 158 5.19 9.41 -11.88
C GLN A 158 5.42 8.86 -10.48
N HIS A 159 4.47 9.08 -9.56
CA HIS A 159 4.49 8.54 -8.20
C HIS A 159 4.50 7.00 -8.20
N ILE A 160 3.54 6.37 -8.87
CA ILE A 160 3.42 4.90 -8.97
C ILE A 160 4.61 4.31 -9.72
N LYS A 161 5.10 4.98 -10.78
CA LYS A 161 6.33 4.58 -11.47
C LYS A 161 7.52 4.54 -10.51
N ARG A 162 7.67 5.55 -9.66
CA ARG A 162 8.75 5.57 -8.66
C ARG A 162 8.57 4.52 -7.58
N LEU A 163 7.35 4.33 -7.06
CA LEU A 163 7.05 3.24 -6.13
C LEU A 163 7.39 1.86 -6.72
N ASN A 164 7.10 1.63 -8.00
CA ASN A 164 7.50 0.41 -8.71
C ASN A 164 9.02 0.24 -8.79
N GLN A 165 9.77 1.32 -9.07
CA GLN A 165 11.23 1.28 -9.06
C GLN A 165 11.78 0.92 -7.67
N ILE A 166 11.28 1.57 -6.61
CA ILE A 166 11.67 1.32 -5.23
C ILE A 166 11.36 -0.13 -4.84
N ARG A 167 10.11 -0.57 -5.01
CA ARG A 167 9.67 -1.92 -4.66
C ARG A 167 10.45 -2.99 -5.41
N ARG A 168 10.72 -2.80 -6.70
CA ARG A 168 11.51 -3.74 -7.53
C ARG A 168 12.94 -3.91 -7.02
N SER A 169 13.56 -2.83 -6.55
CA SER A 169 14.96 -2.85 -6.10
C SER A 169 15.16 -3.35 -4.67
N ILE A 170 14.11 -3.46 -3.86
CA ILE A 170 14.20 -3.83 -2.44
C ILE A 170 13.45 -5.15 -2.19
N PRO A 171 14.14 -6.30 -2.12
CA PRO A 171 13.52 -7.61 -1.91
C PRO A 171 12.62 -7.69 -0.66
N ALA A 172 12.98 -7.00 0.42
CA ALA A 172 12.16 -6.93 1.64
C ALA A 172 10.75 -6.38 1.40
N LEU A 173 10.58 -5.39 0.51
CA LEU A 173 9.24 -4.87 0.20
C LEU A 173 8.38 -5.90 -0.56
N GLN A 174 9.01 -6.78 -1.32
CA GLN A 174 8.32 -7.83 -2.09
C GLN A 174 8.02 -9.08 -1.25
N LYS A 175 8.98 -9.52 -0.42
CA LYS A 175 8.99 -10.86 0.19
C LYS A 175 9.26 -10.87 1.69
N GLY A 176 9.59 -9.72 2.28
CA GLY A 176 9.93 -9.64 3.70
C GLY A 176 8.71 -9.88 4.60
N ALA A 177 8.93 -10.56 5.72
CA ALA A 177 7.94 -10.65 6.79
C ALA A 177 7.70 -9.25 7.38
N LEU A 178 6.45 -8.96 7.74
CA LEU A 178 6.05 -7.69 8.34
C LEU A 178 6.13 -7.78 9.88
N SER A 179 6.71 -6.77 10.52
CA SER A 179 6.84 -6.68 11.99
C SER A 179 6.97 -5.23 12.45
N HIS A 180 7.07 -5.00 13.78
CA HIS A 180 7.20 -3.67 14.40
C HIS A 180 6.16 -2.65 13.91
N ILE A 181 4.91 -3.08 13.80
CA ILE A 181 3.82 -2.26 13.27
C ILE A 181 3.41 -1.23 14.33
N ASN A 182 3.52 0.05 14.01
CA ASN A 182 3.06 1.17 14.85
C ASN A 182 2.20 2.12 14.01
N GLU A 183 1.16 2.68 14.60
CA GLU A 183 0.19 3.57 13.93
C GLU A 183 -0.31 4.62 14.94
N TRP A 184 -0.44 5.88 14.52
CA TRP A 184 -0.84 7.00 15.38
C TRP A 184 -1.68 8.05 14.65
N GLY A 185 -2.62 7.60 13.81
CA GLY A 185 -3.48 8.43 12.97
C GLY A 185 -2.74 8.96 11.74
N GLY A 186 -2.06 10.09 11.86
CA GLY A 186 -1.39 10.75 10.73
C GLY A 186 -0.12 10.05 10.23
N GLY A 187 0.37 9.05 10.97
CA GLY A 187 1.59 8.32 10.63
C GLY A 187 1.54 6.84 10.98
N MET A 188 2.41 6.09 10.33
CA MET A 188 2.56 4.65 10.52
C MET A 188 4.02 4.25 10.29
N SER A 189 4.49 3.23 11.00
CA SER A 189 5.79 2.62 10.75
C SER A 189 5.73 1.10 10.83
N PHE A 190 6.64 0.43 10.13
CA PHE A 190 6.83 -1.02 10.23
C PHE A 190 8.18 -1.45 9.66
N VAL A 191 8.54 -2.69 9.93
CA VAL A 191 9.74 -3.35 9.40
C VAL A 191 9.34 -4.41 8.38
N ARG A 192 10.14 -4.54 7.32
CA ARG A 192 10.15 -5.71 6.45
C ARG A 192 11.51 -6.39 6.52
N ASP A 193 11.54 -7.67 6.91
CA ASP A 193 12.75 -8.50 6.98
C ASP A 193 12.62 -9.70 6.05
N HIS A 194 13.49 -9.78 5.03
CA HIS A 194 13.59 -10.91 4.12
C HIS A 194 14.86 -11.72 4.41
N ASN A 195 14.69 -13.03 4.52
CA ASN A 195 15.76 -14.02 4.71
C ASN A 195 16.71 -13.65 5.87
N HIS A 196 16.17 -13.27 7.02
CA HIS A 196 16.93 -13.00 8.24
C HIS A 196 17.98 -11.87 8.08
N GLY A 197 17.62 -10.81 7.36
CA GLY A 197 18.43 -9.61 7.19
C GLY A 197 19.17 -9.51 5.85
N GLU A 198 18.96 -10.45 4.93
CA GLU A 198 19.49 -10.34 3.55
C GLU A 198 18.96 -9.07 2.86
N SER A 199 17.68 -8.76 3.10
CA SER A 199 17.12 -7.44 2.81
C SER A 199 16.27 -7.01 3.98
N TYR A 200 16.56 -5.84 4.54
CA TYR A 200 15.92 -5.31 5.74
C TYR A 200 15.60 -3.83 5.55
N VAL A 201 14.35 -3.44 5.83
CA VAL A 201 13.88 -2.06 5.65
C VAL A 201 12.98 -1.63 6.80
N VAL A 202 13.20 -0.40 7.27
CA VAL A 202 12.29 0.33 8.15
C VAL A 202 11.51 1.30 7.29
N VAL A 203 10.18 1.23 7.34
CA VAL A 203 9.27 2.10 6.61
C VAL A 203 8.58 3.03 7.59
N GLY A 204 8.53 4.32 7.27
CA GLY A 204 7.70 5.31 7.91
C GLY A 204 6.82 6.01 6.88
N LEU A 205 5.54 6.19 7.19
CA LEU A 205 4.55 6.78 6.30
C LEU A 205 3.92 8.00 6.97
N ALA A 206 3.62 9.01 6.17
CA ALA A 206 2.93 10.22 6.62
C ALA A 206 1.71 10.50 5.73
N ILE A 207 0.62 10.93 6.33
CA ILE A 207 -0.61 11.31 5.64
C ILE A 207 -1.20 12.58 6.28
N GLY A 208 -1.66 13.52 5.44
CA GLY A 208 -2.26 14.80 5.85
C GLY A 208 -1.27 15.85 6.40
N GLY A 209 -0.20 15.40 7.06
CA GLY A 209 0.81 16.27 7.64
C GLY A 209 2.14 15.55 7.84
N ASP A 210 3.17 16.34 8.09
CA ASP A 210 4.52 15.86 8.44
C ASP A 210 4.50 14.97 9.70
N GLN A 211 5.29 13.90 9.70
CA GLN A 211 5.35 12.95 10.82
C GLN A 211 6.80 12.69 11.26
N GLY A 212 7.02 12.70 12.57
CA GLY A 212 8.22 12.09 13.16
C GLY A 212 8.02 10.58 13.29
N VAL A 213 9.05 9.80 12.96
CA VAL A 213 9.03 8.34 13.01
C VAL A 213 10.16 7.86 13.90
N ASN A 214 9.82 7.01 14.87
CA ASN A 214 10.71 6.47 15.89
C ASN A 214 10.48 4.96 15.94
N VAL A 215 11.52 4.16 15.64
CA VAL A 215 11.41 2.70 15.60
C VAL A 215 12.59 2.06 16.34
N GLY A 216 12.28 1.33 17.40
CA GLY A 216 13.24 0.57 18.20
C GLY A 216 13.19 -0.94 17.94
N GLY A 217 14.18 -1.65 18.49
CA GLY A 217 14.31 -3.11 18.35
C GLY A 217 14.73 -3.55 16.95
N ILE A 218 15.41 -2.68 16.21
CA ILE A 218 15.85 -2.94 14.83
C ILE A 218 17.32 -3.35 14.79
N ARG A 219 17.79 -3.78 13.61
CA ARG A 219 19.20 -4.15 13.40
C ARG A 219 20.11 -2.92 13.41
N ASN A 220 21.33 -3.09 13.88
CA ASN A 220 22.36 -2.06 13.76
C ASN A 220 22.96 -2.01 12.34
N GLY A 221 23.43 -0.83 11.95
CA GLY A 221 24.16 -0.61 10.71
C GLY A 221 23.80 0.69 10.02
N LEU A 222 24.22 0.82 8.76
CA LEU A 222 23.99 2.02 7.97
C LEU A 222 22.69 1.89 7.18
N TYR A 223 21.70 2.71 7.54
CA TYR A 223 20.44 2.80 6.82
C TYR A 223 20.50 3.92 5.80
N ARG A 224 20.03 3.63 4.57
CA ARG A 224 19.90 4.64 3.52
C ARG A 224 18.46 4.72 3.04
N ASP A 225 17.90 5.92 3.05
CA ASP A 225 16.54 6.14 2.58
C ASP A 225 16.45 6.03 1.06
N ALA A 226 15.57 5.16 0.56
CA ALA A 226 15.30 5.01 -0.86
C ALA A 226 14.59 6.22 -1.50
N VAL A 227 13.98 7.09 -0.68
CA VAL A 227 13.28 8.29 -1.15
C VAL A 227 14.23 9.48 -1.25
N THR A 228 14.94 9.82 -0.19
CA THR A 228 15.79 11.02 -0.15
C THR A 228 17.27 10.74 -0.38
N GLY A 229 17.72 9.50 -0.12
CA GLY A 229 19.14 9.15 -0.05
C GLY A 229 19.80 9.46 1.29
N HIS A 230 19.06 10.02 2.25
CA HIS A 230 19.58 10.33 3.57
C HIS A 230 20.11 9.08 4.28
N GLU A 231 21.22 9.25 5.00
CA GLU A 231 21.90 8.18 5.71
C GLU A 231 21.72 8.32 7.22
N ILE A 232 21.46 7.21 7.91
CA ILE A 232 21.43 7.15 9.37
C ILE A 232 22.23 5.93 9.83
N HIS A 233 23.16 6.15 10.76
CA HIS A 233 23.87 5.06 11.40
C HIS A 233 23.15 4.65 12.69
N VAL A 234 22.71 3.39 12.75
CA VAL A 234 22.00 2.81 13.91
C VAL A 234 22.98 1.97 14.72
N GLY A 235 23.28 2.41 15.95
CA GLY A 235 24.20 1.72 16.87
C GLY A 235 23.52 1.02 18.06
N GLU A 236 22.30 1.42 18.42
CA GLU A 236 21.59 0.96 19.61
C GLU A 236 20.22 0.34 19.29
N GLY A 237 20.06 -0.18 18.07
CA GLY A 237 18.82 -0.80 17.59
C GLY A 237 17.65 0.16 17.51
N HIS A 238 17.93 1.43 17.27
CA HIS A 238 16.96 2.53 17.26
C HIS A 238 17.19 3.49 16.09
N ILE A 239 16.13 3.91 15.40
CA ILE A 239 16.18 4.90 14.32
C ILE A 239 15.11 5.97 14.51
N ASP A 240 15.49 7.22 14.22
CA ASP A 240 14.63 8.40 14.25
C ASP A 240 14.75 9.15 12.93
N PHE A 241 13.62 9.51 12.32
CA PHE A 241 13.61 10.32 11.11
C PHE A 241 12.29 11.07 10.93
N HIS A 242 12.29 12.02 10.00
CA HIS A 242 11.12 12.82 9.65
C HIS A 242 10.60 12.47 8.26
N VAL A 243 9.29 12.33 8.12
CA VAL A 243 8.63 12.08 6.84
C VAL A 243 7.72 13.27 6.52
N ARG A 244 7.93 13.88 5.35
CA ARG A 244 7.07 14.97 4.87
C ARG A 244 5.64 14.48 4.64
N ALA A 245 4.68 15.39 4.76
CA ALA A 245 3.27 15.13 4.50
C ALA A 245 3.05 14.36 3.20
N ASN A 246 2.23 13.31 3.29
CA ASN A 246 1.82 12.45 2.18
C ASN A 246 2.96 11.63 1.55
N SER A 247 4.08 11.49 2.26
CA SER A 247 5.28 10.82 1.78
C SER A 247 5.62 9.56 2.56
N ALA A 248 6.78 8.99 2.25
CA ALA A 248 7.35 7.82 2.89
C ALA A 248 8.84 8.03 3.15
N GLY A 249 9.34 7.54 4.28
CA GLY A 249 10.74 7.24 4.51
C GLY A 249 10.95 5.72 4.41
N ILE A 250 11.88 5.28 3.57
CA ILE A 250 12.10 3.86 3.26
C ILE A 250 13.58 3.56 3.50
N TYR A 251 13.94 3.37 4.76
CA TYR A 251 15.31 3.21 5.23
C TYR A 251 15.75 1.76 5.09
N VAL A 252 16.62 1.49 4.12
CA VAL A 252 17.12 0.15 3.82
C VAL A 252 18.49 -0.05 4.48
N LEU A 253 18.63 -1.10 5.28
CA LEU A 253 19.91 -1.47 5.89
C LEU A 253 20.91 -1.85 4.79
N ASN A 254 22.05 -1.15 4.75
CA ASN A 254 23.09 -1.26 3.72
C ASN A 254 22.53 -1.13 2.29
N GLY A 255 21.42 -0.40 2.13
CA GLY A 255 20.74 -0.27 0.85
C GLY A 255 21.43 0.66 -0.14
N PRO A 256 20.91 0.79 -1.37
CA PRO A 256 21.52 1.56 -2.45
C PRO A 256 21.41 3.09 -2.28
N GLY A 257 20.65 3.58 -1.30
CA GLY A 257 20.26 4.98 -1.20
C GLY A 257 19.12 5.33 -2.17
N LYS A 258 19.08 6.58 -2.63
CA LYS A 258 17.96 7.13 -3.40
C LYS A 258 17.69 6.34 -4.69
N ILE A 259 16.43 6.01 -4.91
CA ILE A 259 15.94 5.33 -6.12
C ILE A 259 14.93 6.23 -6.84
N GLY A 260 15.20 6.50 -8.12
CA GLY A 260 14.40 7.41 -8.93
C GLY A 260 14.60 8.89 -8.57
N GLY A 261 13.83 9.77 -9.23
CA GLY A 261 13.84 11.21 -9.00
C GLY A 261 12.70 11.68 -8.10
N ASP A 262 12.82 12.88 -7.52
CA ASP A 262 11.76 13.42 -6.66
C ASP A 262 10.47 13.70 -7.42
N GLY A 263 9.36 13.49 -6.73
CA GLY A 263 8.02 13.76 -7.24
C GLY A 263 7.17 14.52 -6.22
N ALA A 264 5.88 14.62 -6.49
CA ALA A 264 4.95 15.33 -5.63
C ALA A 264 4.71 14.64 -4.27
N TYR A 265 5.00 13.35 -4.12
CA TYR A 265 4.64 12.59 -2.91
C TYR A 265 5.78 11.68 -2.41
N LEU A 266 6.93 11.67 -3.06
CA LEU A 266 8.17 11.02 -2.59
C LEU A 266 9.27 12.06 -2.70
N ARG A 267 9.67 12.68 -1.58
CA ARG A 267 10.61 13.81 -1.56
C ARG A 267 11.23 14.10 -0.19
#